data_AF-A0A8J2T185-F1
#
_entry.id   AF-A0A8J2T185-F1
#
_cell.length_a   1.000
_cell.length_b   1.000
_cell.length_c   1.000
_cell.angle_alpha   90.00
_cell.angle_beta   90.00
_cell.angle_gamma   90.00
#
_symmetry.space_group_name_H-M   'P 1'
#
loop_
_entity.id
_entity.type
_entity.pdbx_description
1 polymer ?
#
loop_
_entity_poly.entity_id
_entity_poly.type
_entity_poly.pdbx_seq_one_letter_code
_entity_poly.pdbx_strand_id
1 'polypeptide(L)'
;MSFEGENGNGAIAEWQAKRETEIAERDAADAEAKKELKEEAVKHIDDFYDNYNRKKAQQLEDVRKEAEEFQKSRDEFSSQEGTTTWDRVLQLINEDDADQVAGRDKSKFKEILQRLKGNAAAPGA
;
A
#
# COMPACT_ATOMS: atom_id res chain seq x y z
N MET A 1 2.54 -85.62 1.30
CA MET A 1 3.35 -84.40 1.52
C MET A 1 2.55 -83.26 0.92
N SER A 2 1.63 -82.70 1.68
CA SER A 2 0.71 -81.65 1.23
C SER A 2 0.43 -80.74 2.43
N PHE A 3 1.29 -79.73 2.64
CA PHE A 3 1.11 -78.75 3.71
C PHE A 3 1.61 -77.34 3.34
N GLU A 4 1.79 -77.03 2.05
CA GLU A 4 2.27 -75.70 1.62
C GLU A 4 1.24 -74.87 0.84
N GLY A 5 0.05 -75.41 0.57
CA GLY A 5 -1.00 -74.71 -0.20
C GLY A 5 -1.90 -73.77 0.61
N GLU A 6 -2.14 -74.04 1.90
CA GLU A 6 -3.10 -73.26 2.72
C GLU A 6 -2.45 -72.04 3.41
N ASN A 7 -1.21 -72.16 3.89
CA ASN A 7 -0.54 -71.09 4.64
C ASN A 7 -0.17 -69.87 3.77
N GLY A 8 0.13 -70.09 2.48
CA GLY A 8 0.43 -68.99 1.55
C GLY A 8 -0.78 -68.11 1.23
N ASN A 9 -1.98 -68.69 1.22
CA ASN A 9 -3.22 -67.95 0.93
C ASN A 9 -3.62 -67.03 2.09
N GLY A 10 -3.44 -67.48 3.34
CA GLY A 10 -3.73 -66.67 4.54
C GLY A 10 -2.83 -65.44 4.67
N ALA A 11 -1.52 -65.61 4.45
CA ALA A 11 -0.56 -64.50 4.52
C ALA A 11 -0.82 -63.43 3.44
N ILE A 12 -1.27 -63.83 2.25
CA ILE A 12 -1.65 -62.91 1.17
C ILE A 12 -2.93 -62.14 1.54
N ALA A 13 -3.93 -62.81 2.13
CA ALA A 13 -5.17 -62.18 2.56
C ALA A 13 -4.94 -61.15 3.69
N GLU A 14 -4.10 -61.47 4.68
CA GLU A 14 -3.71 -60.54 5.75
C GLU A 14 -2.95 -59.32 5.19
N TRP A 15 -2.04 -59.55 4.24
CA TRP A 15 -1.33 -58.46 3.56
C TRP A 15 -2.28 -57.55 2.77
N GLN A 16 -3.26 -58.13 2.06
CA GLN A 16 -4.28 -57.36 1.34
C GLN A 16 -5.12 -56.51 2.29
N ALA A 17 -5.62 -57.09 3.38
CA ALA A 17 -6.42 -56.36 4.37
C ALA A 17 -5.63 -55.21 5.01
N LYS A 18 -4.35 -55.43 5.34
CA LYS A 18 -3.47 -54.39 5.86
C LYS A 18 -3.24 -53.28 4.83
N ARG A 19 -2.99 -53.64 3.57
CA ARG A 19 -2.77 -52.70 2.47
C ARG A 19 -4.02 -51.86 2.19
N GLU A 20 -5.20 -52.46 2.21
CA GLU A 20 -6.47 -51.74 2.05
C GLU A 20 -6.70 -50.74 3.19
N THR A 21 -6.34 -51.12 4.41
CA THR A 21 -6.44 -50.23 5.58
C THR A 21 -5.48 -49.04 5.45
N GLU A 22 -4.22 -49.29 5.10
CA GLU A 22 -3.21 -48.23 4.88
C GLU A 22 -3.61 -47.29 3.73
N ILE A 23 -4.19 -47.83 2.64
CA ILE A 23 -4.70 -47.00 1.54
C ILE A 23 -5.88 -46.15 1.99
N ALA A 24 -6.84 -46.73 2.74
CA ALA A 24 -7.99 -45.99 3.24
C ALA A 24 -7.59 -44.86 4.20
N GLU A 25 -6.63 -45.11 5.10
CA GLU A 25 -6.09 -44.09 6.01
C GLU A 25 -5.41 -42.96 5.24
N ARG A 26 -4.59 -43.29 4.23
CA ARG A 26 -3.94 -42.29 3.38
C ARG A 26 -4.95 -41.47 2.59
N ASP A 27 -5.92 -42.13 1.96
CA ASP A 27 -6.92 -41.44 1.15
C ASP A 27 -7.81 -40.52 2.02
N ALA A 28 -8.08 -40.90 3.27
CA ALA A 28 -8.76 -40.03 4.25
C ALA A 28 -7.90 -38.82 4.64
N ALA A 29 -6.61 -39.02 4.89
CA ALA A 29 -5.69 -37.92 5.20
C ALA A 29 -5.54 -36.94 4.02
N ASP A 30 -5.41 -37.46 2.80
CA ASP A 30 -5.32 -36.65 1.58
C ASP A 30 -6.62 -35.86 1.33
N ALA A 31 -7.78 -36.46 1.64
CA ALA A 31 -9.06 -35.79 1.53
C ALA A 31 -9.20 -34.62 2.53
N GLU A 32 -8.79 -34.82 3.79
CA GLU A 32 -8.83 -33.74 4.79
C GLU A 32 -7.81 -32.64 4.44
N ALA A 33 -6.57 -32.99 4.07
CA ALA A 33 -5.57 -32.02 3.66
C ALA A 33 -6.04 -31.16 2.46
N LYS A 34 -6.72 -31.78 1.49
CA LYS A 34 -7.30 -31.05 0.35
C LYS A 34 -8.43 -30.11 0.78
N LYS A 35 -9.24 -30.51 1.75
CA LYS A 35 -10.32 -29.69 2.30
C LYS A 35 -9.75 -28.49 3.08
N GLU A 36 -8.79 -28.73 3.97
CA GLU A 36 -8.07 -27.68 4.70
C GLU A 36 -7.40 -26.69 3.76
N LEU A 37 -6.69 -27.17 2.72
CA LEU A 37 -6.07 -26.32 1.73
C LEU A 37 -7.10 -25.43 0.99
N LYS A 38 -8.27 -25.98 0.68
CA LYS A 38 -9.35 -25.22 0.04
C LYS A 38 -9.91 -24.16 0.99
N GLU A 39 -10.14 -24.50 2.25
CA GLU A 39 -10.62 -23.56 3.26
C GLU A 39 -9.61 -22.44 3.51
N GLU A 40 -8.32 -22.79 3.59
CA GLU A 40 -7.23 -21.82 3.74
C GLU A 40 -7.16 -20.90 2.52
N ALA A 41 -7.26 -21.44 1.31
CA ALA A 41 -7.28 -20.63 0.08
C ALA A 41 -8.45 -19.64 0.05
N VAL A 42 -9.65 -20.05 0.48
CA VAL A 42 -10.81 -19.16 0.59
C VAL A 42 -10.54 -18.06 1.63
N LYS A 43 -10.02 -18.43 2.80
CA LYS A 43 -9.68 -17.45 3.83
C LYS A 43 -8.64 -16.43 3.36
N HIS A 44 -7.61 -16.87 2.64
CA HIS A 44 -6.61 -15.94 2.07
C HIS A 44 -7.22 -14.96 1.07
N ILE A 45 -8.22 -15.40 0.29
CA ILE A 45 -8.96 -14.53 -0.63
C ILE A 45 -9.76 -13.48 0.15
N ASP A 46 -10.50 -13.90 1.19
CA ASP A 46 -11.28 -13.00 2.03
C ASP A 46 -10.36 -11.98 2.75
N ASP A 47 -9.29 -12.46 3.37
CA ASP A 47 -8.27 -11.63 4.02
C ASP A 47 -7.64 -10.62 3.06
N PHE A 48 -7.42 -11.01 1.80
CA PHE A 48 -6.90 -10.09 0.77
C PHE A 48 -7.87 -8.94 0.50
N TYR A 49 -9.16 -9.24 0.29
CA TYR A 49 -10.16 -8.22 -0.01
C TYR A 49 -10.43 -7.31 1.19
N ASP A 50 -10.49 -7.85 2.40
CA ASP A 50 -10.65 -7.06 3.62
C ASP A 50 -9.47 -6.10 3.82
N ASN A 51 -8.25 -6.60 3.66
CA ASN A 51 -7.05 -5.77 3.76
C ASN A 51 -7.00 -4.70 2.66
N TYR A 52 -7.36 -5.04 1.43
CA TYR A 52 -7.39 -4.11 0.31
C TYR A 52 -8.43 -3.00 0.56
N ASN A 53 -9.65 -3.38 0.93
CA ASN A 53 -10.73 -2.43 1.18
C ASN A 53 -10.40 -1.50 2.35
N ARG A 54 -9.82 -2.03 3.42
CA ARG A 54 -9.35 -1.23 4.56
C ARG A 54 -8.26 -0.24 4.14
N LYS A 55 -7.25 -0.67 3.40
CA LYS A 55 -6.17 0.21 2.91
C LYS A 55 -6.71 1.29 1.98
N LYS A 56 -7.62 0.93 1.07
CA LYS A 56 -8.27 1.88 0.17
C LYS A 56 -9.09 2.92 0.92
N ALA A 57 -9.85 2.50 1.94
CA ALA A 57 -10.62 3.41 2.78
C ALA A 57 -9.70 4.38 3.53
N GLN A 58 -8.62 3.87 4.14
CA GLN A 58 -7.63 4.70 4.82
C GLN A 58 -7.00 5.72 3.87
N GLN A 59 -6.53 5.28 2.70
CA GLN A 59 -5.93 6.18 1.71
C GLN A 59 -6.92 7.27 1.26
N LEU A 60 -8.19 6.93 1.09
CA LEU A 60 -9.20 7.92 0.70
C LEU A 60 -9.46 8.93 1.83
N GLU A 61 -9.46 8.48 3.08
CA GLU A 61 -9.55 9.35 4.26
C GLU A 61 -8.35 10.29 4.36
N ASP A 62 -7.14 9.74 4.22
CA ASP A 62 -5.89 10.50 4.26
C ASP A 62 -5.87 11.57 3.16
N VAL A 63 -6.20 11.21 1.92
CA VAL A 63 -6.26 12.17 0.79
C VAL A 63 -7.32 13.25 1.04
N ARG A 64 -8.47 12.90 1.63
CA ARG A 64 -9.49 13.91 1.97
C ARG A 64 -8.99 14.87 3.04
N LYS A 65 -8.36 14.34 4.09
CA LYS A 65 -7.77 15.15 5.16
C LYS A 65 -6.68 16.07 4.62
N GLU A 66 -5.76 15.55 3.81
CA GLU A 66 -4.71 16.35 3.17
C GLU A 66 -5.31 17.44 2.26
N ALA A 67 -6.37 17.12 1.51
CA ALA A 67 -7.05 18.11 0.67
C ALA A 67 -7.71 19.23 1.51
N GLU A 68 -8.36 18.88 2.62
CA GLU A 68 -8.94 19.85 3.55
C GLU A 68 -7.87 20.73 4.21
N GLU A 69 -6.76 20.13 4.65
CA GLU A 69 -5.62 20.83 5.24
C GLU A 69 -4.96 21.77 4.20
N PHE A 70 -4.78 21.31 2.97
CA PHE A 70 -4.26 22.13 1.88
C PHE A 70 -5.21 23.30 1.56
N GLN A 71 -6.53 23.05 1.52
CA GLN A 71 -7.51 24.10 1.28
C GLN A 71 -7.49 25.15 2.40
N LYS A 72 -7.45 24.72 3.67
CA LYS A 72 -7.31 25.64 4.81
C LYS A 72 -6.01 26.44 4.74
N SER A 73 -4.89 25.78 4.48
CA SER A 73 -3.58 26.44 4.33
C SER A 73 -3.60 27.48 3.21
N ARG A 74 -4.24 27.18 2.07
CA ARG A 74 -4.41 28.12 0.96
C ARG A 74 -5.28 29.32 1.34
N ASP A 75 -6.39 29.09 2.04
CA ASP A 75 -7.33 30.14 2.43
C ASP A 75 -6.70 31.06 3.52
N GLU A 76 -5.96 30.49 4.47
CA GLU A 76 -5.14 31.21 5.45
C GLU A 76 -4.04 32.01 4.78
N PHE A 77 -3.30 31.40 3.86
CA PHE A 77 -2.25 32.07 3.09
C PHE A 77 -2.80 33.26 2.29
N SER A 78 -3.98 33.13 1.70
CA SER A 78 -4.65 34.20 0.96
C SER A 78 -5.16 35.33 1.87
N SER A 79 -5.42 35.02 3.14
CA SER A 79 -6.00 35.95 4.12
C SER A 79 -4.99 36.51 5.12
N GLN A 80 -3.68 36.21 4.97
CA GLN A 80 -2.64 36.72 5.88
C GLN A 80 -2.68 38.25 6.00
N GLU A 81 -3.09 38.74 7.17
CA GLU A 81 -3.13 40.16 7.48
C GLU A 81 -1.71 40.72 7.59
N GLY A 82 -1.50 41.96 7.11
CA GLY A 82 -0.20 42.64 7.20
C GLY A 82 0.88 42.16 6.23
N THR A 83 0.56 41.29 5.26
CA THR A 83 1.47 40.91 4.17
C THR A 83 1.06 41.53 2.84
N THR A 84 2.02 42.00 2.06
CA THR A 84 1.79 42.45 0.68
C THR A 84 1.72 41.24 -0.26
N THR A 85 1.12 41.42 -1.45
CA THR A 85 1.09 40.37 -2.49
C THR A 85 2.50 39.82 -2.79
N TRP A 86 3.52 40.68 -2.76
CA TRP A 86 4.91 40.26 -3.01
C TRP A 86 5.53 39.46 -1.87
N ASP A 87 5.15 39.72 -0.60
CA ASP A 87 5.58 38.91 0.55
C ASP A 87 5.07 37.47 0.44
N ARG A 88 3.86 37.30 -0.08
CA ARG A 88 3.25 35.98 -0.33
C ARG A 88 3.92 35.28 -1.51
N VAL A 89 4.14 35.99 -2.62
CA VAL A 89 4.83 35.44 -3.80
C VAL A 89 6.24 34.94 -3.44
N LEU A 90 6.98 35.68 -2.61
CA LEU A 90 8.30 35.26 -2.15
C LEU A 90 8.26 33.97 -1.31
N GLN A 91 7.22 33.75 -0.50
CA GLN A 91 7.06 32.49 0.25
C GLN A 91 6.80 31.28 -0.66
N LEU A 92 6.21 31.49 -1.85
CA LEU A 92 5.95 30.41 -2.82
C LEU A 92 7.14 30.12 -3.73
N ILE A 93 8.03 31.10 -3.92
CA ILE A 93 9.23 30.93 -4.74
C ILE A 93 10.31 30.30 -3.86
N ASN A 94 10.81 29.14 -4.26
CA ASN A 94 12.01 28.58 -3.64
C ASN A 94 13.22 29.47 -4.00
N GLU A 95 13.61 30.37 -3.10
CA GLU A 95 14.71 31.31 -3.29
C GLU A 95 16.09 30.63 -3.27
N ASP A 96 16.18 29.44 -2.68
CA ASP A 96 17.45 28.74 -2.43
C ASP A 96 18.02 28.08 -3.71
N ASP A 97 17.14 27.66 -4.63
CA ASP A 97 17.53 27.04 -5.91
C ASP A 97 17.45 28.01 -7.12
N ALA A 98 17.21 29.30 -6.87
CA ALA A 98 16.85 30.25 -7.91
C ALA A 98 18.03 30.82 -8.72
N ASP A 99 19.28 30.59 -8.32
CA ASP A 99 20.45 31.29 -8.89
C ASP A 99 20.86 30.76 -10.30
N GLN A 100 20.56 29.50 -10.61
CA GLN A 100 20.90 28.86 -11.89
C GLN A 100 19.77 27.93 -12.36
N VAL A 101 18.76 28.47 -13.05
CA VAL A 101 17.73 27.67 -13.71
C VAL A 101 17.90 27.78 -15.23
N ALA A 102 18.18 26.66 -15.88
CA ALA A 102 18.37 26.55 -17.34
C ALA A 102 19.45 27.50 -17.93
N GLY A 103 20.54 27.73 -17.18
CA GLY A 103 21.69 28.53 -17.63
C GLY A 103 21.46 30.04 -17.70
N ARG A 104 20.34 30.54 -17.17
CA ARG A 104 20.09 31.99 -17.00
C ARG A 104 20.39 32.42 -15.57
N ASP A 105 21.23 33.44 -15.44
CA ASP A 105 21.48 34.13 -14.18
C ASP A 105 20.23 34.93 -13.77
N LYS A 106 19.63 34.55 -12.64
CA LYS A 106 18.46 35.23 -12.05
C LYS A 106 18.81 36.02 -10.80
N SER A 107 20.09 36.27 -10.50
CA SER A 107 20.53 37.02 -9.31
C SER A 107 19.88 38.41 -9.23
N LYS A 108 19.78 39.12 -10.38
CA LYS A 108 19.08 40.42 -10.46
C LYS A 108 17.58 40.31 -10.21
N PHE A 109 16.96 39.19 -10.59
CA PHE A 109 15.54 38.95 -10.36
C PHE A 109 15.27 38.73 -8.87
N LYS A 110 16.12 37.95 -8.18
CA LYS A 110 16.09 37.78 -6.72
C LYS A 110 16.24 39.12 -6.00
N GLU A 111 17.20 39.96 -6.42
CA GLU A 111 17.40 41.31 -5.88
C GLU A 111 16.16 42.21 -6.06
N ILE A 112 15.49 42.16 -7.23
CA ILE A 112 14.26 42.91 -7.48
C ILE A 112 13.12 42.42 -6.57
N LEU A 113 12.94 41.11 -6.43
CA LEU A 113 11.89 40.55 -5.57
C LEU A 113 12.09 40.94 -4.10
N GLN A 114 13.33 40.91 -3.61
CA GLN A 114 13.66 41.35 -2.25
C GLN A 114 13.35 42.84 -2.02
N ARG A 115 13.44 43.69 -3.04
CA ARG A 115 13.04 45.12 -2.96
C ARG A 115 11.52 45.33 -2.97
N LEU A 116 10.76 44.39 -3.54
CA LEU A 116 9.30 44.46 -3.59
C LEU A 116 8.65 43.97 -2.28
N LYS A 117 9.38 43.15 -1.52
CA LYS A 117 9.00 42.69 -0.18
C LYS A 117 8.66 43.87 0.74
N GLY A 118 7.47 43.86 1.35
CA GLY A 118 6.99 44.91 2.26
C GLY A 118 6.81 46.31 1.66
N ASN A 119 6.89 46.48 0.33
CA ASN A 119 6.77 47.79 -0.30
C ASN A 119 5.30 48.13 -0.59
N ALA A 120 4.71 49.03 0.21
CA ALA A 120 3.33 49.48 0.08
C ALA A 120 3.02 50.28 -1.21
N ALA A 121 4.04 50.74 -1.94
CA ALA A 121 3.90 51.43 -3.23
C ALA A 121 4.05 50.48 -4.43
N ALA A 122 4.31 49.18 -4.19
CA ALA A 122 4.44 48.21 -5.25
C ALA A 122 3.08 47.91 -5.90
N PRO A 123 3.05 47.51 -7.19
CA PRO A 123 1.82 47.10 -7.84
C PRO A 123 1.18 45.92 -7.09
N GLY A 124 -0.09 46.08 -6.70
CA GLY A 124 -0.83 45.05 -5.95
C GLY A 124 -0.51 44.98 -4.45
N ALA A 125 0.13 46.02 -3.90
CA ALA A 125 0.29 46.20 -2.45
C ALA A 125 -1.02 46.56 -1.73
#